data_AF-A0A7C1YEH9-F1
#
_entry.id   AF-A0A7C1YEH9-F1
#
_cell.length_a   1.000
_cell.length_b   1.000
_cell.length_c   1.000
_cell.angle_alpha   90.00
_cell.angle_beta   90.00
_cell.angle_gamma   90.00
#
_symmetry.space_group_name_H-M   'P 1'
#
loop_
_entity.id
_entity.type
_entity.pdbx_description
1 polymer ?
#
loop_
_entity_poly.entity_id
_entity_poly.type
_entity_poly.pdbx_seq_one_letter_code
_entity_poly.pdbx_strand_id
1 'polypeptide(L)'
;MYTAFFGLSEPPFSIAPDPRFLFMSKRHREALAHLLYGIQEGGGFVQLTGEVGTGKTTLCRGFLEQVPENVDVALILNPRVSEKGLVSSICDELRIDYSPQQTLKELVDGLNAHLLKCHAEGSRSVLIIDEAQNLSSGVLEQIRLLTNLETNRDKLLRIVLIGQPELGTMLAHKGLRQLQQRITARYHLQPLGKEETREYIKYRLAVAGIKRALFTPLALNRVYRYSGGIPRLVNIICDRALLGAYTKESWTIGPRVVTRAAKEVLAKEPGKHFNLRRWGYSAALIATFAAGIGVAGLFANVRGSVSQSLQGGLVWAQEKWQGWTPHIVSGQETRKDLSWMLSQNVENEGKLEAFDYLLSLWGIARHVNDPNRACESIQTSRLYCLTEKGSWQNLRRYNRPVILKLATTSGTQRYAVLQSLIGDEAKLLIGKNTQTVALKTLEPYWLGEFILVWSSPAGVEQIVPGTYSDEVLWLRRRLNGLDERNDEPDSNADDGRYFDNALKLRVISFQKGRSLRDDGVVDIETLIHLNTALHSPVIPVLTKLKMRNG
;
A
#
# COMPACT_ATOMS: atom_id res chain seq x y z
N MET A 1 -16.14 8.55 34.75
CA MET A 1 -16.26 9.97 35.16
C MET A 1 -16.67 10.86 33.99
N TYR A 2 -15.91 10.91 32.88
CA TYR A 2 -16.36 11.67 31.68
C TYR A 2 -17.58 11.05 30.97
N THR A 3 -17.77 9.74 31.08
CA THR A 3 -18.89 9.02 30.44
C THR A 3 -20.24 9.59 30.88
N ALA A 4 -20.46 9.70 32.19
CA ALA A 4 -21.66 10.32 32.75
C ALA A 4 -21.83 11.78 32.29
N PHE A 5 -20.75 12.57 32.28
CA PHE A 5 -20.80 13.96 31.80
C PHE A 5 -21.29 14.05 30.35
N PHE A 6 -20.76 13.24 29.44
CA PHE A 6 -21.20 13.29 28.03
C PHE A 6 -22.52 12.55 27.77
N GLY A 7 -23.00 11.72 28.69
CA GLY A 7 -24.18 10.85 28.51
C GLY A 7 -23.86 9.53 27.81
N LEU A 8 -22.63 9.02 27.95
CA LEU A 8 -22.16 7.74 27.41
C LEU A 8 -22.43 6.62 28.42
N SER A 9 -22.91 5.47 27.94
CA SER A 9 -23.11 4.28 28.78
C SER A 9 -21.78 3.62 29.16
N GLU A 10 -20.79 3.68 28.27
CA GLU A 10 -19.47 3.06 28.44
C GLU A 10 -18.39 3.87 27.71
N PRO A 11 -17.09 3.67 28.02
CA PRO A 11 -16.00 4.38 27.36
C PRO A 11 -15.91 4.03 25.85
N PRO A 12 -16.22 4.97 24.92
CA PRO A 12 -16.34 4.70 23.50
C PRO A 12 -15.00 4.35 22.84
N PHE A 13 -13.87 4.77 23.41
CA PHE A 13 -12.55 4.60 22.81
C PHE A 13 -11.65 3.66 23.61
N SER A 14 -12.25 2.75 24.39
CA SER A 14 -11.50 1.67 25.03
C SER A 14 -10.72 0.86 23.98
N ILE A 15 -9.47 0.53 24.30
CA ILE A 15 -8.59 -0.31 23.48
C ILE A 15 -8.86 -1.79 23.77
N ALA A 16 -9.63 -2.10 24.82
CA ALA A 16 -10.07 -3.46 25.10
C ALA A 16 -10.89 -4.00 23.90
N PRO A 17 -10.63 -5.26 23.48
CA PRO A 17 -11.29 -5.82 22.31
C PRO A 17 -12.72 -6.22 22.65
N ASP A 18 -13.68 -5.42 22.20
CA ASP A 18 -15.12 -5.70 22.26
C ASP A 18 -15.68 -5.75 20.82
N PRO A 19 -16.29 -6.87 20.39
CA PRO A 19 -16.83 -7.05 19.04
C PRO A 19 -17.84 -5.98 18.62
N ARG A 20 -18.64 -5.43 19.55
CA ARG A 20 -19.64 -4.39 19.24
C ARG A 20 -18.98 -3.13 18.67
N PHE A 21 -17.74 -2.87 19.05
CA PHE A 21 -16.97 -1.72 18.59
C PHE A 21 -16.15 -2.00 17.30
N LEU A 22 -16.25 -3.20 16.72
CA LEU A 22 -15.63 -3.51 15.44
C LEU A 22 -16.31 -2.70 14.32
N PHE A 23 -15.60 -1.71 13.81
CA PHE A 23 -16.02 -0.95 12.64
C PHE A 23 -15.45 -1.60 11.37
N MET A 24 -16.33 -2.24 10.60
CA MET A 24 -15.97 -2.86 9.33
C MET A 24 -15.86 -1.81 8.22
N SER A 25 -14.72 -1.12 8.14
CA SER A 25 -14.43 -0.20 7.03
C SER A 25 -14.36 -0.95 5.69
N LYS A 26 -14.33 -0.24 4.55
CA LYS A 26 -14.24 -0.89 3.23
C LYS A 26 -13.02 -1.81 3.16
N ARG A 27 -11.89 -1.34 3.70
CA ARG A 27 -10.62 -2.08 3.78
C ARG A 27 -10.71 -3.31 4.68
N HIS A 28 -11.39 -3.21 5.82
CA HIS A 28 -11.59 -4.37 6.70
C HIS A 28 -12.48 -5.43 6.03
N ARG A 29 -13.52 -5.02 5.29
CA ARG A 29 -14.37 -5.95 4.53
C ARG A 29 -13.61 -6.64 3.41
N GLU A 30 -12.79 -5.90 2.66
CA GLU A 30 -11.91 -6.47 1.62
C GLU A 30 -10.89 -7.45 2.24
N ALA A 31 -10.25 -7.08 3.34
CA ALA A 31 -9.32 -7.95 4.05
C ALA A 31 -9.99 -9.24 4.53
N LEU A 32 -11.18 -9.13 5.10
CA LEU A 32 -11.97 -10.28 5.54
C LEU A 32 -12.36 -11.19 4.36
N ALA A 33 -12.84 -10.61 3.25
CA ALA A 33 -13.16 -11.37 2.05
C ALA A 33 -11.92 -12.10 1.49
N HIS A 34 -10.75 -11.46 1.52
CA HIS A 34 -9.50 -12.10 1.16
C HIS A 34 -9.13 -13.28 2.07
N LEU A 35 -9.33 -13.16 3.39
CA LEU A 35 -9.12 -14.26 4.33
C LEU A 35 -10.09 -15.43 4.07
N LEU A 36 -11.38 -15.13 3.89
CA LEU A 36 -12.43 -16.11 3.63
C LEU A 36 -12.21 -16.85 2.31
N TYR A 37 -11.83 -16.13 1.25
CA TYR A 37 -11.49 -16.74 -0.03
C TYR A 37 -10.25 -17.65 0.08
N GLY A 38 -9.21 -17.17 0.77
CA GLY A 38 -7.97 -17.92 0.95
C GLY A 38 -8.10 -19.21 1.78
N ILE A 39 -9.16 -19.34 2.58
CA ILE A 39 -9.48 -20.63 3.26
C ILE A 39 -10.39 -21.54 2.42
N GLN A 40 -11.12 -21.00 1.45
CA GLN A 40 -12.07 -21.75 0.62
C GLN A 40 -11.41 -22.42 -0.59
N GLU A 41 -10.54 -21.71 -1.30
CA GLU A 41 -9.84 -22.24 -2.48
C GLU A 41 -8.39 -22.63 -2.18
N GLY A 42 -7.95 -23.80 -2.67
CA GLY A 42 -6.54 -24.20 -2.84
C GLY A 42 -5.63 -24.04 -1.62
N GLY A 43 -5.19 -25.15 -1.01
CA GLY A 43 -4.34 -25.02 0.19
C GLY A 43 -3.01 -24.31 -0.05
N GLY A 44 -2.59 -23.57 0.96
CA GLY A 44 -1.43 -22.70 0.92
C GLY A 44 -1.42 -21.72 2.09
N PHE A 45 -0.63 -20.65 1.96
CA PHE A 45 -0.52 -19.59 2.95
C PHE A 45 -1.31 -18.35 2.54
N VAL A 46 -2.05 -17.79 3.50
CA VAL A 46 -2.61 -16.45 3.40
C VAL A 46 -1.79 -15.53 4.29
N GLN A 47 -1.36 -14.40 3.76
CA GLN A 47 -0.64 -13.39 4.53
C GLN A 47 -1.47 -12.13 4.69
N LEU A 48 -1.69 -11.71 5.93
CA LEU A 48 -2.27 -10.43 6.30
C LEU A 48 -1.22 -9.59 7.04
N THR A 49 -0.81 -8.49 6.44
CA THR A 49 0.08 -7.51 7.09
C THR A 49 -0.63 -6.20 7.37
N GLY A 50 -0.06 -5.37 8.22
CA GLY A 50 -0.55 -4.02 8.47
C GLY A 50 0.20 -3.37 9.61
N GLU A 51 0.20 -2.05 9.66
CA GLU A 51 0.86 -1.29 10.73
C GLU A 51 0.31 -1.65 12.13
N VAL A 52 1.07 -1.31 13.17
CA VAL A 52 0.61 -1.52 14.55
C VAL A 52 -0.66 -0.73 14.80
N GLY A 53 -1.70 -1.40 15.30
CA GLY A 53 -2.96 -0.76 15.66
C GLY A 53 -3.92 -0.46 14.51
N THR A 54 -3.70 -1.02 13.30
CA THR A 54 -4.62 -0.93 12.15
C THR A 54 -5.89 -1.76 12.29
N GLY A 55 -5.96 -2.67 13.26
CA GLY A 55 -7.13 -3.52 13.50
C GLY A 55 -6.97 -4.99 13.09
N LYS A 56 -5.75 -5.46 12.80
CA LYS A 56 -5.47 -6.86 12.42
C LYS A 56 -6.09 -7.90 13.37
N THR A 57 -5.84 -7.79 14.68
CA THR A 57 -6.40 -8.71 15.68
C THR A 57 -7.92 -8.61 15.77
N THR A 58 -8.49 -7.40 15.62
CA THR A 58 -9.95 -7.20 15.60
C THR A 58 -10.57 -7.83 14.35
N LEU A 59 -9.90 -7.72 13.20
CA LEU A 59 -10.29 -8.37 11.95
C LEU A 59 -10.22 -9.90 12.08
N CYS A 60 -9.16 -10.43 12.72
CA CYS A 60 -9.03 -11.86 13.00
C CYS A 60 -10.20 -12.38 13.84
N ARG A 61 -10.65 -11.63 14.85
CA ARG A 61 -11.84 -12.00 15.64
C ARG A 61 -13.12 -11.98 14.81
N GLY A 62 -13.33 -10.93 14.00
CA GLY A 62 -14.47 -10.87 13.09
C GLY A 62 -14.44 -11.95 12.01
N PHE A 63 -13.25 -12.43 11.63
CA PHE A 63 -13.08 -13.61 10.79
C PHE A 63 -13.54 -14.88 11.51
N LEU A 64 -13.06 -15.14 12.74
CA LEU A 64 -13.45 -16.30 13.54
C LEU A 64 -14.97 -16.39 13.76
N GLU A 65 -15.65 -15.26 13.92
CA GLU A 65 -17.12 -15.20 14.04
C GLU A 65 -17.86 -15.60 12.75
N GLN A 66 -17.19 -15.58 11.60
CA GLN A 66 -17.76 -15.90 10.28
C GLN A 66 -17.18 -17.19 9.69
N VAL A 67 -16.27 -17.85 10.40
CA VAL A 67 -15.74 -19.15 9.99
C VAL A 67 -16.88 -20.19 10.02
N PRO A 68 -17.09 -20.97 8.95
CA PRO A 68 -18.10 -22.02 8.94
C PRO A 68 -17.89 -23.08 10.02
N GLU A 69 -18.97 -23.70 10.50
CA GLU A 69 -18.91 -24.73 11.57
C GLU A 69 -18.06 -25.96 11.20
N ASN A 70 -17.89 -26.26 9.91
CA ASN A 70 -17.07 -27.37 9.43
C ASN A 70 -15.57 -27.01 9.30
N VAL A 71 -15.11 -25.98 9.99
CA VAL A 71 -13.72 -25.56 10.00
C VAL A 71 -13.17 -25.58 11.43
N ASP A 72 -12.19 -26.43 11.63
CA ASP A 72 -11.43 -26.54 12.88
C ASP A 72 -10.29 -25.52 12.86
N VAL A 73 -10.19 -24.66 13.88
CA VAL A 73 -9.28 -23.51 13.88
C VAL A 73 -8.31 -23.59 15.04
N ALA A 74 -7.01 -23.56 14.74
CA ALA A 74 -5.94 -23.34 15.71
C ALA A 74 -5.49 -21.87 15.67
N LEU A 75 -5.55 -21.16 16.81
CA LEU A 75 -5.17 -19.75 16.90
C LEU A 75 -3.95 -19.55 17.81
N ILE A 76 -2.83 -19.10 17.23
CA ILE A 76 -1.60 -18.78 17.96
C ILE A 76 -1.41 -17.26 17.99
N LEU A 77 -1.58 -16.63 19.16
CA LEU A 77 -1.48 -15.17 19.30
C LEU A 77 -0.06 -14.65 19.62
N ASN A 78 0.78 -15.47 20.26
CA ASN A 78 2.12 -15.06 20.69
C ASN A 78 3.15 -16.14 20.35
N PRO A 79 3.66 -16.16 19.11
CA PRO A 79 4.42 -17.28 18.59
C PRO A 79 5.92 -17.27 18.99
N ARG A 80 6.26 -16.82 20.20
CA ARG A 80 7.65 -16.89 20.73
C ARG A 80 7.97 -18.30 21.25
N VAL A 81 7.92 -19.26 20.34
CA VAL A 81 8.02 -20.69 20.63
C VAL A 81 9.13 -21.33 19.80
N SER A 82 9.63 -22.48 20.25
CA SER A 82 10.51 -23.36 19.47
C SER A 82 9.72 -24.13 18.40
N GLU A 83 10.37 -24.90 17.51
CA GLU A 83 9.64 -25.72 16.52
C GLU A 83 8.70 -26.73 17.22
N LYS A 84 9.19 -27.41 18.26
CA LYS A 84 8.38 -28.31 19.09
C LYS A 84 7.26 -27.56 19.80
N GLY A 85 7.55 -26.39 20.37
CA GLY A 85 6.56 -25.57 21.06
C GLY A 85 5.43 -25.08 20.15
N LEU A 86 5.72 -24.81 18.88
CA LEU A 86 4.70 -24.48 17.90
C LEU A 86 3.75 -25.66 17.67
N VAL A 87 4.29 -26.84 17.35
CA VAL A 87 3.46 -28.01 17.04
C VAL A 87 2.65 -28.45 18.26
N SER A 88 3.21 -28.40 19.46
CA SER A 88 2.46 -28.67 20.69
C SER A 88 1.31 -27.69 20.89
N SER A 89 1.54 -26.39 20.67
CA SER A 89 0.48 -25.37 20.76
C SER A 89 -0.63 -25.58 19.71
N ILE A 90 -0.27 -26.07 18.51
CA ILE A 90 -1.26 -26.45 17.49
C ILE A 90 -2.09 -27.63 17.98
N CYS A 91 -1.45 -28.66 18.55
CA CYS A 91 -2.17 -29.80 19.14
C CYS A 91 -3.10 -29.37 20.28
N ASP A 92 -2.66 -28.45 21.15
CA ASP A 92 -3.49 -27.91 22.24
C ASP A 92 -4.75 -27.23 21.70
N GLU A 93 -4.59 -26.34 20.71
CA GLU A 93 -5.73 -25.60 20.11
C GLU A 93 -6.69 -26.52 19.33
N LEU A 94 -6.16 -27.54 18.63
CA LEU A 94 -6.97 -28.54 17.92
C LEU A 94 -7.48 -29.68 18.83
N ARG A 95 -7.18 -29.62 20.14
CA ARG A 95 -7.57 -30.63 21.15
C ARG A 95 -7.09 -32.04 20.80
N ILE A 96 -5.86 -32.14 20.30
CA ILE A 96 -5.19 -33.40 20.00
C ILE A 96 -4.43 -33.83 21.25
N ASP A 97 -4.73 -35.02 21.78
CA ASP A 97 -4.02 -35.55 22.94
C ASP A 97 -2.58 -35.93 22.59
N TYR A 98 -1.61 -35.48 23.40
CA TYR A 98 -0.20 -35.82 23.26
C TYR A 98 0.50 -35.85 24.63
N SER A 99 1.66 -36.50 24.69
CA SER A 99 2.48 -36.54 25.90
C SER A 99 3.59 -35.49 25.83
N PRO A 100 3.92 -34.77 26.92
CA PRO A 100 5.00 -33.77 26.92
C PRO A 100 6.37 -34.33 26.51
N GLN A 101 6.58 -35.63 26.74
CA GLN A 101 7.82 -36.35 26.43
C GLN A 101 7.96 -36.69 24.94
N GLN A 102 6.88 -36.63 24.15
CA GLN A 102 6.92 -36.95 22.73
C GLN A 102 7.89 -36.06 21.96
N THR A 103 8.52 -36.65 20.95
CA THR A 103 9.40 -35.98 20.01
C THR A 103 8.60 -35.08 19.06
N LEU A 104 9.29 -34.15 18.38
CA LEU A 104 8.66 -33.33 17.34
C LEU A 104 7.99 -34.18 16.25
N LYS A 105 8.62 -35.30 15.87
CA LYS A 105 8.09 -36.22 14.87
C LYS A 105 6.76 -36.83 15.33
N GLU A 106 6.71 -37.36 16.54
CA GLU A 106 5.48 -37.98 17.09
C GLU A 106 4.33 -36.96 17.17
N LEU A 107 4.62 -35.70 17.53
CA LEU A 107 3.62 -34.63 17.50
C LEU A 107 3.11 -34.35 16.08
N VAL A 108 4.01 -34.29 15.10
CA VAL A 108 3.64 -34.09 13.68
C VAL A 108 2.83 -35.27 13.15
N ASP A 109 3.17 -36.50 13.54
CA ASP A 109 2.43 -37.71 13.16
C ASP A 109 1.01 -37.69 13.74
N GLY A 110 0.86 -37.30 15.01
CA GLY A 110 -0.46 -37.12 15.66
C GLY A 110 -1.28 -36.01 15.00
N LEU A 111 -0.66 -34.87 14.70
CA LEU A 111 -1.29 -33.79 13.94
C LEU A 111 -1.75 -34.26 12.56
N ASN A 112 -0.91 -34.98 11.82
CA ASN A 112 -1.27 -35.50 10.50
C ASN A 112 -2.48 -36.46 10.56
N ALA A 113 -2.52 -37.35 11.56
CA ALA A 113 -3.64 -38.25 11.76
C ALA A 113 -4.96 -37.49 12.02
N HIS A 114 -4.92 -36.46 12.87
CA HIS A 114 -6.08 -35.59 13.12
C HIS A 114 -6.53 -34.87 11.83
N LEU A 115 -5.60 -34.27 11.11
CA LEU A 115 -5.89 -33.55 9.87
C LEU A 115 -6.52 -34.45 8.79
N LEU A 116 -6.05 -35.70 8.66
CA LEU A 116 -6.63 -36.70 7.77
C LEU A 116 -8.06 -37.08 8.20
N LYS A 117 -8.31 -37.21 9.51
CA LYS A 117 -9.64 -37.48 10.05
C LYS A 117 -10.61 -36.34 9.76
N CYS A 118 -10.24 -35.09 10.06
CA CYS A 118 -11.04 -33.91 9.74
C CYS A 118 -11.39 -33.86 8.25
N HIS A 119 -10.41 -34.12 7.39
CA HIS A 119 -10.62 -34.13 5.95
C HIS A 119 -11.59 -35.24 5.49
N ALA A 120 -11.48 -36.44 6.05
CA ALA A 120 -12.41 -37.54 5.76
C ALA A 120 -13.85 -37.23 6.18
N GLU A 121 -14.03 -36.43 7.23
CA GLU A 121 -15.33 -35.96 7.73
C GLU A 121 -15.86 -34.73 6.95
N GLY A 122 -15.13 -34.24 5.94
CA GLY A 122 -15.50 -33.05 5.17
C GLY A 122 -15.21 -31.72 5.87
N SER A 123 -14.54 -31.78 7.02
CA SER A 123 -14.07 -30.62 7.78
C SER A 123 -12.72 -30.13 7.26
N ARG A 124 -12.39 -28.87 7.53
CA ARG A 124 -11.13 -28.24 7.13
C ARG A 124 -10.40 -27.74 8.35
N SER A 125 -9.07 -27.83 8.35
CA SER A 125 -8.26 -27.28 9.44
C SER A 125 -7.54 -26.01 9.00
N VAL A 126 -7.64 -24.96 9.82
CA VAL A 126 -7.02 -23.65 9.61
C VAL A 126 -6.14 -23.31 10.80
N LEU A 127 -4.86 -23.02 10.54
CA LEU A 127 -3.93 -22.47 11.52
C LEU A 127 -3.79 -20.98 11.30
N ILE A 128 -4.10 -20.18 12.31
CA ILE A 128 -3.90 -18.73 12.32
C ILE A 128 -2.74 -18.41 13.27
N ILE A 129 -1.75 -17.66 12.79
CA ILE A 129 -0.63 -17.19 13.60
C ILE A 129 -0.63 -15.67 13.57
N ASP A 130 -0.99 -15.02 14.68
CA ASP A 130 -0.85 -13.57 14.86
C ASP A 130 0.56 -13.21 15.33
N GLU A 131 0.94 -11.95 15.08
CA GLU A 131 2.28 -11.42 15.37
C GLU A 131 3.42 -12.29 14.77
N ALA A 132 3.19 -12.86 13.58
CA ALA A 132 4.07 -13.83 12.93
C ALA A 132 5.46 -13.26 12.57
N GLN A 133 5.67 -11.95 12.59
CA GLN A 133 7.02 -11.37 12.47
C GLN A 133 7.94 -11.71 13.66
N ASN A 134 7.40 -12.23 14.77
CA ASN A 134 8.18 -12.69 15.92
C ASN A 134 8.68 -14.14 15.78
N LEU A 135 8.29 -14.85 14.72
CA LEU A 135 8.74 -16.21 14.45
C LEU A 135 10.23 -16.24 14.07
N SER A 136 10.95 -17.25 14.54
CA SER A 136 12.30 -17.52 14.06
C SER A 136 12.29 -18.19 12.68
N SER A 137 13.42 -18.16 11.97
CA SER A 137 13.57 -18.85 10.69
C SER A 137 13.35 -20.36 10.78
N GLY A 138 13.80 -21.00 11.88
CA GLY A 138 13.59 -22.43 12.13
C GLY A 138 12.11 -22.78 12.28
N VAL A 139 11.34 -21.94 12.98
CA VAL A 139 9.90 -22.14 13.13
C VAL A 139 9.14 -21.88 11.82
N LEU A 140 9.56 -20.90 11.02
CA LEU A 140 9.00 -20.68 9.67
C LEU A 140 9.28 -21.85 8.73
N GLU A 141 10.43 -22.49 8.86
CA GLU A 141 10.75 -23.71 8.13
C GLU A 141 9.89 -24.88 8.61
N GLN A 142 9.67 -25.02 9.93
CA GLN A 142 8.72 -26.01 10.44
C GLN A 142 7.31 -25.77 9.90
N ILE A 143 6.84 -24.53 9.88
CA ILE A 143 5.57 -24.13 9.28
C ILE A 143 5.52 -24.49 7.79
N ARG A 144 6.61 -24.29 7.04
CA ARG A 144 6.74 -24.73 5.65
C ARG A 144 6.53 -26.24 5.52
N LEU A 145 7.17 -27.03 6.39
CA LEU A 145 7.07 -28.48 6.39
C LEU A 145 5.65 -28.97 6.70
N LEU A 146 4.94 -28.32 7.63
CA LEU A 146 3.54 -28.66 7.96
C LEU A 146 2.60 -28.51 6.75
N THR A 147 2.90 -27.64 5.78
CA THR A 147 2.09 -27.54 4.54
C THR A 147 2.32 -28.66 3.53
N ASN A 148 3.26 -29.57 3.79
CA ASN A 148 3.38 -30.83 3.07
C ASN A 148 2.43 -31.92 3.62
N LEU A 149 1.68 -31.64 4.69
CA LEU A 149 0.63 -32.53 5.15
C LEU A 149 -0.56 -32.41 4.17
N GLU A 150 -0.61 -33.35 3.23
CA GLU A 150 -1.55 -33.37 2.11
C GLU A 150 -1.95 -34.80 1.74
N THR A 151 -3.10 -34.96 1.11
CA THR A 151 -3.46 -36.17 0.35
C THR A 151 -2.93 -36.04 -1.08
N ASN A 152 -3.09 -37.08 -1.90
CA ASN A 152 -2.75 -37.02 -3.32
C ASN A 152 -3.52 -35.94 -4.11
N ARG A 153 -4.59 -35.37 -3.53
CA ARG A 153 -5.47 -34.40 -4.20
C ARG A 153 -5.57 -33.08 -3.45
N ASP A 154 -5.48 -33.09 -2.13
CA ASP A 154 -5.89 -31.96 -1.29
C ASP A 154 -4.89 -31.67 -0.17
N LYS A 155 -4.65 -30.38 0.06
CA LYS A 155 -3.92 -29.90 1.24
C LYS A 155 -4.79 -30.03 2.48
N LEU A 156 -4.21 -30.57 3.56
CA LEU A 156 -4.94 -30.82 4.80
C LEU A 156 -4.93 -29.61 5.74
N LEU A 157 -3.86 -28.82 5.74
CA LEU A 157 -3.69 -27.65 6.62
C LEU A 157 -3.60 -26.35 5.81
N ARG A 158 -4.44 -25.37 6.16
CA ARG A 158 -4.39 -23.99 5.64
C ARG A 158 -3.78 -23.09 6.69
N ILE A 159 -2.90 -22.18 6.29
CA ILE A 159 -2.17 -21.33 7.24
C ILE A 159 -2.39 -19.86 6.95
N VAL A 160 -2.85 -19.10 7.94
CA VAL A 160 -3.01 -17.64 7.89
C VAL A 160 -1.93 -17.00 8.77
N LEU A 161 -1.02 -16.26 8.15
CA LEU A 161 0.02 -15.50 8.83
C LEU A 161 -0.40 -14.04 8.95
N ILE A 162 -0.63 -13.58 10.18
CA ILE A 162 -0.99 -12.21 10.50
C ILE A 162 0.21 -11.54 11.17
N GLY A 163 0.58 -10.34 10.72
CA GLY A 163 1.73 -9.66 11.31
C GLY A 163 1.94 -8.23 10.85
N GLN A 164 3.08 -7.67 11.23
CA GLN A 164 3.53 -6.33 10.85
C GLN A 164 4.22 -6.37 9.47
N PRO A 165 4.48 -5.24 8.79
CA PRO A 165 5.13 -5.22 7.47
C PRO A 165 6.46 -5.99 7.40
N GLU A 166 7.18 -6.05 8.52
CA GLU A 166 8.43 -6.80 8.73
C GLU A 166 8.28 -8.29 8.40
N LEU A 167 7.09 -8.86 8.60
CA LEU A 167 6.78 -10.23 8.16
C LEU A 167 6.98 -10.39 6.65
N GLY A 168 6.56 -9.41 5.86
CA GLY A 168 6.76 -9.41 4.41
C GLY A 168 8.24 -9.38 4.02
N THR A 169 9.02 -8.53 4.69
CA THR A 169 10.48 -8.43 4.49
C THR A 169 11.18 -9.73 4.88
N MET A 170 10.83 -10.32 6.02
CA MET A 170 11.36 -11.58 6.51
C MET A 170 11.08 -12.72 5.53
N LEU A 171 9.84 -12.85 5.05
CA LEU A 171 9.43 -13.88 4.08
C LEU A 171 10.09 -13.68 2.70
N ALA A 172 10.58 -12.49 2.38
CA ALA A 172 11.31 -12.22 1.14
C ALA A 172 12.80 -12.59 1.19
N HIS A 173 13.33 -13.00 2.35
CA HIS A 173 14.70 -13.48 2.43
C HIS A 173 14.93 -14.78 1.65
N LYS A 174 16.13 -14.92 1.06
CA LYS A 174 16.50 -16.04 0.20
C LYS A 174 16.26 -17.41 0.85
N GLY A 175 16.50 -17.53 2.17
CA GLY A 175 16.28 -18.77 2.93
C GLY A 175 14.82 -19.20 3.05
N LEU A 176 13.86 -18.29 2.85
CA LEU A 176 12.42 -18.55 2.98
C LEU A 176 11.68 -18.48 1.64
N ARG A 177 12.42 -18.43 0.50
CA ARG A 177 11.83 -18.32 -0.85
C ARG A 177 10.80 -19.43 -1.14
N GLN A 178 11.03 -20.64 -0.63
CA GLN A 178 10.12 -21.76 -0.81
C GLN A 178 8.79 -21.56 -0.07
N LEU A 179 8.84 -20.99 1.13
CA LEU A 179 7.65 -20.61 1.90
C LEU A 179 6.93 -19.45 1.20
N GLN A 180 7.68 -18.45 0.71
CA GLN A 180 7.16 -17.29 0.00
C GLN A 180 6.34 -17.65 -1.24
N GLN A 181 6.78 -18.67 -2.00
CA GLN A 181 6.11 -19.18 -3.20
C GLN A 181 4.80 -19.90 -2.90
N ARG A 182 4.59 -20.36 -1.66
CA ARG A 182 3.34 -21.02 -1.23
C ARG A 182 2.30 -20.04 -0.70
N ILE A 183 2.61 -18.74 -0.70
CA ILE A 183 1.66 -17.69 -0.30
C ILE A 183 0.72 -17.39 -1.46
N THR A 184 -0.51 -17.89 -1.36
CA THR A 184 -1.56 -17.79 -2.37
C THR A 184 -2.26 -16.44 -2.36
N ALA A 185 -2.35 -15.81 -1.18
CA ALA A 185 -2.98 -14.51 -1.02
C ALA A 185 -2.16 -13.60 -0.09
N ARG A 186 -2.05 -12.32 -0.47
CA ARG A 186 -1.43 -11.28 0.35
C ARG A 186 -2.35 -10.09 0.44
N TYR A 187 -2.65 -9.65 1.66
CA TYR A 187 -3.37 -8.43 1.91
C TYR A 187 -2.59 -7.55 2.89
N HIS A 188 -2.54 -6.25 2.61
CA HIS A 188 -1.94 -5.27 3.49
C HIS A 188 -3.00 -4.31 4.00
N LEU A 189 -3.38 -4.46 5.27
CA LEU A 189 -4.37 -3.65 5.95
C LEU A 189 -3.80 -2.26 6.23
N GLN A 190 -4.17 -1.33 5.35
CA GLN A 190 -3.81 0.08 5.46
C GLN A 190 -4.62 0.80 6.56
N PRO A 191 -4.10 1.92 7.11
CA PRO A 191 -4.88 2.80 8.00
C PRO A 191 -6.18 3.29 7.37
N LEU A 192 -7.10 3.78 8.21
CA LEU A 192 -8.38 4.35 7.76
C LEU A 192 -8.15 5.64 6.97
N GLY A 193 -8.93 5.87 5.92
CA GLY A 193 -9.01 7.17 5.26
C GLY A 193 -9.55 8.27 6.18
N LYS A 194 -9.50 9.52 5.73
CA LYS A 194 -10.01 10.67 6.50
C LYS A 194 -11.51 10.57 6.77
N GLU A 195 -12.29 10.22 5.77
CA GLU A 195 -13.74 10.02 5.85
C GLU A 195 -14.05 8.78 6.72
N GLU A 196 -13.37 7.65 6.49
CA GLU A 196 -13.51 6.45 7.31
C GLU A 196 -13.16 6.70 8.79
N THR A 197 -12.17 7.56 9.07
CA THR A 197 -11.82 7.96 10.45
C THR A 197 -12.97 8.71 11.13
N ARG A 198 -13.68 9.57 10.39
CA ARG A 198 -14.86 10.29 10.91
C ARG A 198 -16.00 9.32 11.19
N GLU A 199 -16.26 8.41 10.26
CA GLU A 199 -17.27 7.36 10.41
C GLU A 199 -16.96 6.43 11.57
N TYR A 200 -15.70 6.04 11.72
CA TYR A 200 -15.21 5.23 12.83
C TYR A 200 -15.46 5.91 14.20
N ILE A 201 -15.11 7.18 14.33
CA ILE A 201 -15.34 7.96 15.57
C ILE A 201 -16.85 8.04 15.86
N LYS A 202 -17.65 8.33 14.83
CA LYS A 202 -19.11 8.40 14.95
C LYS A 202 -19.71 7.05 15.35
N TYR A 203 -19.23 5.96 14.74
CA TYR A 203 -19.67 4.60 15.03
C TYR A 203 -19.39 4.25 16.49
N ARG A 204 -18.16 4.45 16.98
CA ARG A 204 -17.83 4.13 18.38
C ARG A 204 -18.61 4.97 19.39
N LEU A 205 -18.88 6.24 19.10
CA LEU A 205 -19.76 7.07 19.94
C LEU A 205 -21.21 6.57 19.94
N ALA A 206 -21.71 6.11 18.79
CA ALA A 206 -23.05 5.56 18.65
C ALA A 206 -23.22 4.25 19.44
N VAL A 207 -22.22 3.35 19.38
CA VAL A 207 -22.21 2.11 20.17
C VAL A 207 -22.24 2.40 21.67
N ALA A 208 -21.53 3.44 22.11
CA ALA A 208 -21.55 3.92 23.50
C ALA A 208 -22.80 4.77 23.88
N GLY A 209 -23.84 4.76 23.04
CA GLY A 209 -25.15 5.34 23.35
C GLY A 209 -25.39 6.78 22.87
N ILE A 210 -24.45 7.40 22.14
CA ILE A 210 -24.58 8.80 21.71
C ILE A 210 -24.64 8.95 20.19
N LYS A 211 -25.71 9.61 19.71
CA LYS A 211 -25.86 10.00 18.29
C LYS A 211 -25.52 11.47 18.01
N ARG A 212 -25.43 12.33 19.05
CA ARG A 212 -25.03 13.73 18.88
C ARG A 212 -23.54 13.87 18.58
N ALA A 213 -23.18 14.89 17.80
CA ALA A 213 -21.77 15.16 17.48
C ALA A 213 -21.05 15.81 18.67
N LEU A 214 -20.16 15.05 19.32
CA LEU A 214 -19.29 15.60 20.36
C LEU A 214 -18.06 16.31 19.77
N PHE A 215 -17.57 15.87 18.61
CA PHE A 215 -16.40 16.42 17.95
C PHE A 215 -16.80 17.35 16.79
N THR A 216 -16.20 18.54 16.75
CA THR A 216 -16.36 19.44 15.61
C THR A 216 -15.70 18.87 14.34
N PRO A 217 -16.12 19.27 13.13
CA PRO A 217 -15.47 18.83 11.89
C PRO A 217 -13.96 19.13 11.84
N LEU A 218 -13.54 20.27 12.39
CA LEU A 218 -12.13 20.64 12.52
C LEU A 218 -11.38 19.76 13.52
N ALA A 219 -12.03 19.37 14.62
CA ALA A 219 -11.46 18.42 15.58
C ALA A 219 -11.23 17.05 14.93
N LEU A 220 -12.22 16.53 14.20
CA LEU A 220 -12.10 15.27 13.46
C LEU A 220 -10.96 15.31 12.43
N ASN A 221 -10.82 16.42 11.69
CA ASN A 221 -9.69 16.62 10.78
C ASN A 221 -8.34 16.58 11.52
N ARG A 222 -8.27 17.16 12.73
CA ARG A 222 -7.06 17.09 13.56
C ARG A 222 -6.80 15.69 14.08
N VAL A 223 -7.83 14.93 14.48
CA VAL A 223 -7.66 13.53 14.89
C VAL A 223 -7.03 12.73 13.76
N TYR A 224 -7.56 12.83 12.53
CA TYR A 224 -6.98 12.16 11.36
C TYR A 224 -5.51 12.57 11.12
N ARG A 225 -5.22 13.89 11.11
CA ARG A 225 -3.84 14.39 10.89
C ARG A 225 -2.83 13.84 11.89
N TYR A 226 -3.19 13.70 13.17
CA TYR A 226 -2.27 13.21 14.20
C TYR A 226 -2.21 11.67 14.28
N SER A 227 -3.31 10.99 13.97
CA SER A 227 -3.36 9.52 14.02
C SER A 227 -2.89 8.85 12.73
N GLY A 228 -2.85 9.57 11.60
CA GLY A 228 -2.68 8.97 10.27
C GLY A 228 -3.80 7.98 9.91
N GLY A 229 -4.95 8.05 10.59
CA GLY A 229 -6.05 7.10 10.42
C GLY A 229 -5.82 5.74 11.11
N ILE A 230 -4.77 5.59 11.94
CA ILE A 230 -4.53 4.36 12.69
C ILE A 230 -5.56 4.26 13.85
N PRO A 231 -6.49 3.27 13.84
CA PRO A 231 -7.55 3.14 14.85
C PRO A 231 -7.08 3.21 16.30
N ARG A 232 -5.96 2.57 16.64
CA ARG A 232 -5.40 2.64 18.01
C ARG A 232 -5.04 4.08 18.40
N LEU A 233 -4.39 4.83 17.51
CA LEU A 233 -4.05 6.24 17.78
C LEU A 233 -5.30 7.11 17.81
N VAL A 234 -6.27 6.87 16.93
CA VAL A 234 -7.58 7.54 16.96
C VAL A 234 -8.24 7.36 18.32
N ASN A 235 -8.28 6.13 18.83
CA ASN A 235 -8.87 5.81 20.13
C ASN A 235 -8.17 6.59 21.26
N ILE A 236 -6.84 6.49 21.35
CA ILE A 236 -6.10 7.14 22.44
C ILE A 236 -6.26 8.67 22.38
N ILE A 237 -6.19 9.28 21.19
CA ILE A 237 -6.36 10.73 21.02
C ILE A 237 -7.78 11.15 21.41
N CYS A 238 -8.81 10.41 20.98
CA CYS A 238 -10.19 10.75 21.27
C CYS A 238 -10.55 10.58 22.75
N ASP A 239 -10.08 9.50 23.39
CA ASP A 239 -10.26 9.28 24.82
C ASP A 239 -9.62 10.42 25.64
N ARG A 240 -8.38 10.78 25.33
CA ARG A 240 -7.69 11.91 25.96
C ARG A 240 -8.38 13.25 25.70
N ALA A 241 -8.95 13.44 24.51
CA ALA A 241 -9.68 14.65 24.17
C ALA A 241 -11.02 14.75 24.94
N LEU A 242 -11.73 13.64 25.14
CA LEU A 242 -12.94 13.59 25.98
C LEU A 242 -12.60 13.92 27.44
N LEU A 243 -11.54 13.32 27.99
CA LEU A 243 -11.03 13.65 29.32
C LEU A 243 -10.67 15.14 29.45
N GLY A 244 -9.94 15.69 28.48
CA GLY A 244 -9.52 17.09 28.49
C GLY A 244 -10.64 18.10 28.26
N ALA A 245 -11.75 17.69 27.65
CA ALA A 245 -12.96 18.50 27.53
C ALA A 245 -13.79 18.43 28.81
N TYR A 246 -13.88 17.25 29.44
CA TYR A 246 -14.53 17.05 30.73
C TYR A 246 -13.90 17.91 31.84
N THR A 247 -12.56 17.96 31.94
CA THR A 247 -11.87 18.80 32.94
C THR A 247 -12.07 20.31 32.74
N LYS A 248 -12.61 20.72 31.59
CA LYS A 248 -12.95 22.11 31.26
C LYS A 248 -14.46 22.32 31.15
N GLU A 249 -15.24 21.33 31.57
CA GLU A 249 -16.71 21.33 31.52
C GLU A 249 -17.27 21.67 30.13
N SER A 250 -16.55 21.27 29.08
CA SER A 250 -16.90 21.56 27.69
C SER A 250 -17.62 20.39 27.03
N TRP A 251 -18.83 20.64 26.56
CA TRP A 251 -19.68 19.66 25.86
C TRP A 251 -19.27 19.40 24.40
N THR A 252 -18.33 20.19 23.86
CA THR A 252 -17.92 20.12 22.45
C THR A 252 -16.40 20.09 22.32
N ILE A 253 -15.90 19.07 21.63
CA ILE A 253 -14.48 18.87 21.40
C ILE A 253 -14.05 19.63 20.15
N GLY A 254 -13.37 20.74 20.39
CA GLY A 254 -12.75 21.57 19.35
C GLY A 254 -11.33 21.13 18.97
N PRO A 255 -10.78 21.67 17.86
CA PRO A 255 -9.45 21.29 17.35
C PRO A 255 -8.31 21.58 18.33
N ARG A 256 -8.44 22.59 19.20
CA ARG A 256 -7.42 22.91 20.22
C ARG A 256 -7.30 21.82 21.28
N VAL A 257 -8.42 21.23 21.70
CA VAL A 257 -8.44 20.12 22.68
C VAL A 257 -7.79 18.89 22.08
N VAL A 258 -8.15 18.54 20.84
CA VAL A 258 -7.54 17.40 20.12
C VAL A 258 -6.04 17.58 19.94
N THR A 259 -5.56 18.77 19.57
CA THR A 259 -4.11 19.00 19.46
C THR A 259 -3.38 18.82 20.77
N ARG A 260 -3.96 19.26 21.88
CA ARG A 260 -3.35 19.08 23.20
C ARG A 260 -3.32 17.58 23.55
N ALA A 261 -4.45 16.89 23.41
CA ALA A 261 -4.55 15.44 23.62
C ALA A 261 -3.54 14.66 22.78
N ALA A 262 -3.45 14.96 21.48
CA ALA A 262 -2.52 14.30 20.58
C ALA A 262 -1.06 14.56 20.96
N LYS A 263 -0.71 15.79 21.36
CA LYS A 263 0.65 16.09 21.84
C LYS A 263 0.99 15.37 23.14
N GLU A 264 0.05 15.25 24.07
CA GLU A 264 0.27 14.51 25.33
C GLU A 264 0.52 13.02 25.09
N VAL A 265 -0.16 12.44 24.11
CA VAL A 265 -0.10 11.00 23.81
C VAL A 265 1.05 10.64 22.87
N LEU A 266 1.30 11.48 21.87
CA LEU A 266 2.28 11.22 20.80
C LEU A 266 3.65 11.84 21.09
N ALA A 267 3.75 12.76 22.05
CA ALA A 267 5.07 13.12 22.56
C ALA A 267 5.66 11.87 23.21
N LYS A 268 6.76 11.37 22.64
CA LYS A 268 7.75 10.66 23.45
C LYS A 268 7.95 11.51 24.69
N GLU A 269 7.91 10.88 25.86
CA GLU A 269 8.20 11.57 27.11
C GLU A 269 9.37 12.54 26.87
N PRO A 270 9.26 13.82 27.25
CA PRO A 270 10.44 14.62 27.34
C PRO A 270 11.30 13.92 28.40
N GLY A 271 12.24 13.09 27.96
CA GLY A 271 13.42 12.77 28.75
C GLY A 271 13.85 14.09 29.32
N LYS A 272 13.87 14.18 30.66
CA LYS A 272 14.18 15.39 31.42
C LYS A 272 15.46 16.00 30.84
N HIS A 273 15.31 16.89 29.86
CA HIS A 273 16.35 17.80 29.48
C HIS A 273 16.36 18.79 30.64
N PHE A 274 17.20 18.48 31.62
CA PHE A 274 17.71 19.47 32.55
C PHE A 274 18.03 20.70 31.72
N ASN A 275 17.41 21.81 32.11
CA ASN A 275 17.54 23.08 31.43
C ASN A 275 18.97 23.60 31.70
N LEU A 276 19.96 23.00 31.02
CA LEU A 276 21.39 23.30 31.14
C LEU A 276 21.77 24.60 30.42
N ARG A 277 20.80 25.50 30.25
CA ARG A 277 20.99 26.88 29.76
C ARG A 277 20.69 27.93 30.83
N ARG A 278 20.53 27.51 32.09
CA ARG A 278 20.48 28.39 33.28
C ARG A 278 21.60 28.14 34.31
N TRP A 279 22.52 27.21 34.05
CA TRP A 279 23.75 26.99 34.83
C TRP A 279 25.05 27.37 34.10
N GLY A 280 24.95 28.02 32.93
CA GLY A 280 26.09 28.47 32.14
C GLY A 280 26.64 29.85 32.50
N TYR A 281 26.13 30.51 33.55
CA TYR A 281 26.62 31.83 33.99
C TYR A 281 27.49 31.79 35.26
N SER A 282 27.74 30.60 35.83
CA SER A 282 28.56 30.43 37.03
C SER A 282 29.94 29.81 36.77
N ALA A 283 30.21 29.32 35.56
CA ALA A 283 31.47 28.63 35.21
C ALA A 283 32.41 29.47 34.31
N ALA A 284 32.02 30.68 33.91
CA ALA A 284 32.83 31.58 33.07
C ALA A 284 33.79 32.48 33.87
N LEU A 285 33.80 32.38 35.21
CA LEU A 285 34.68 33.17 36.10
C LEU A 285 35.95 32.43 36.56
N ILE A 286 36.15 31.17 36.16
CA ILE A 286 37.32 30.36 36.61
C ILE A 286 38.31 30.05 35.47
N ALA A 287 37.95 30.24 34.20
CA ALA A 287 38.83 29.95 33.06
C ALA A 287 39.66 31.15 32.55
N THR A 288 39.50 32.34 33.13
CA THR A 288 40.26 33.55 32.73
C THR A 288 41.56 33.77 33.51
N PHE A 289 41.94 32.86 34.42
CA PHE A 289 43.15 33.03 35.23
C PHE A 289 44.34 32.11 34.89
N ALA A 290 44.24 31.22 33.89
CA ALA A 290 45.34 30.32 33.56
C ALA A 290 45.48 30.05 32.06
N ALA A 291 45.94 31.07 31.32
CA ALA A 291 46.84 30.95 30.16
C ALA A 291 47.07 32.34 29.52
N GLY A 292 47.48 33.31 30.33
CA GLY A 292 48.40 34.34 29.86
C GLY A 292 49.82 33.79 29.99
N ILE A 293 50.69 34.18 29.04
CA ILE A 293 52.09 33.77 28.81
C ILE A 293 52.19 32.52 27.92
N GLY A 294 52.70 32.53 26.69
CA GLY A 294 53.33 33.55 25.83
C GLY A 294 53.76 32.82 24.54
N VAL A 295 53.25 33.20 23.36
CA VAL A 295 53.91 34.02 22.34
C VAL A 295 55.39 33.66 22.05
N ALA A 296 55.62 33.00 20.90
CA ALA A 296 56.73 33.19 19.94
C ALA A 296 56.81 31.92 19.05
N GLY A 297 56.77 31.93 17.72
CA GLY A 297 56.79 33.01 16.75
C GLY A 297 56.29 32.48 15.39
N LEU A 298 55.70 33.40 14.63
CA LEU A 298 55.30 33.28 13.24
C LEU A 298 56.53 33.33 12.31
N PHE A 299 56.28 33.01 11.03
CA PHE A 299 57.12 33.16 9.81
C PHE A 299 57.98 31.92 9.44
N ALA A 300 58.03 31.39 8.21
CA ALA A 300 57.48 31.80 6.91
C ALA A 300 57.50 30.63 5.88
N ASN A 301 56.58 30.71 4.90
CA ASN A 301 56.74 30.52 3.44
C ASN A 301 57.48 29.32 2.77
N VAL A 302 56.74 28.71 1.81
CA VAL A 302 57.05 28.51 0.38
C VAL A 302 57.75 27.21 -0.13
N ARG A 303 57.20 26.71 -1.26
CA ARG A 303 57.67 25.68 -2.25
C ARG A 303 57.59 24.22 -1.77
N GLY A 304 57.20 23.20 -2.54
CA GLY A 304 56.99 22.99 -3.98
C GLY A 304 57.35 21.52 -4.29
N SER A 305 56.71 20.89 -5.30
CA SER A 305 57.04 19.57 -5.94
C SER A 305 57.03 18.31 -5.04
N VAL A 306 56.21 17.28 -5.26
CA VAL A 306 56.17 16.26 -6.34
C VAL A 306 57.54 15.62 -6.66
N SER A 307 57.79 14.42 -6.14
CA SER A 307 58.07 13.22 -6.96
C SER A 307 58.40 11.96 -6.11
N GLN A 308 57.78 10.86 -6.53
CA GLN A 308 58.21 9.44 -6.55
C GLN A 308 59.12 8.84 -5.46
N SER A 309 58.70 7.67 -4.96
CA SER A 309 59.57 6.48 -4.91
C SER A 309 58.75 5.18 -4.84
N LEU A 310 59.30 4.18 -5.54
CA LEU A 310 58.83 2.83 -5.80
C LEU A 310 59.20 1.85 -4.66
N GLN A 311 58.72 0.61 -4.83
CA GLN A 311 59.20 -0.67 -4.27
C GLN A 311 58.50 -1.11 -2.98
N GLY A 312 58.01 -2.34 -2.84
CA GLY A 312 58.06 -3.53 -3.70
C GLY A 312 57.40 -4.71 -2.97
N GLY A 313 57.10 -5.79 -3.70
CA GLY A 313 56.64 -7.05 -3.10
C GLY A 313 55.77 -7.91 -4.02
N LEU A 314 56.39 -8.52 -5.03
CA LEU A 314 55.86 -9.65 -5.81
C LEU A 314 56.04 -10.96 -5.03
N VAL A 315 55.10 -11.91 -5.14
CA VAL A 315 55.37 -13.37 -5.08
C VAL A 315 54.17 -14.19 -5.60
N TRP A 316 54.38 -14.82 -6.77
CA TRP A 316 53.93 -16.13 -7.34
C TRP A 316 52.46 -16.61 -7.22
N ALA A 317 51.84 -17.41 -8.10
CA ALA A 317 51.99 -17.85 -9.50
C ALA A 317 50.82 -18.85 -9.76
N GLN A 318 50.25 -18.86 -10.99
CA GLN A 318 49.62 -19.99 -11.74
C GLN A 318 48.49 -20.84 -11.09
N GLU A 319 47.45 -21.35 -11.76
CA GLU A 319 47.37 -21.93 -13.11
C GLU A 319 45.90 -22.18 -13.59
N LYS A 320 45.71 -22.07 -14.92
CA LYS A 320 44.82 -22.82 -15.86
C LYS A 320 43.40 -23.25 -15.45
N TRP A 321 42.41 -22.91 -16.30
CA TRP A 321 41.75 -23.83 -17.25
C TRP A 321 41.23 -23.02 -18.46
N GLN A 322 41.68 -23.39 -19.67
CA GLN A 322 41.16 -22.91 -20.95
C GLN A 322 40.58 -24.09 -21.73
N GLY A 323 39.50 -23.83 -22.47
CA GLY A 323 39.27 -24.43 -23.77
C GLY A 323 37.92 -25.12 -23.97
N TRP A 324 36.97 -24.41 -24.57
CA TRP A 324 36.20 -24.93 -25.72
C TRP A 324 35.48 -23.80 -26.47
N THR A 325 35.66 -23.74 -27.80
CA THR A 325 34.80 -23.04 -28.76
C THR A 325 34.48 -23.99 -29.91
N PRO A 326 33.29 -23.86 -30.51
CA PRO A 326 33.27 -23.57 -31.94
C PRO A 326 32.18 -22.56 -32.39
N HIS A 327 32.46 -21.87 -33.51
CA HIS A 327 31.53 -21.07 -34.33
C HIS A 327 30.54 -22.03 -35.07
N ILE A 328 29.35 -21.71 -35.62
CA ILE A 328 28.74 -20.60 -36.40
C ILE A 328 27.18 -20.78 -36.22
N VAL A 329 26.31 -19.77 -36.20
CA VAL A 329 25.48 -19.26 -37.32
C VAL A 329 24.70 -18.01 -36.85
N SER A 330 24.70 -16.99 -37.71
CA SER A 330 23.98 -15.73 -37.58
C SER A 330 22.46 -15.88 -37.55
N GLY A 331 21.80 -15.14 -36.67
CA GLY A 331 20.34 -14.97 -36.64
C GLY A 331 19.87 -13.87 -35.69
N GLN A 332 20.03 -12.63 -36.13
CA GLN A 332 19.16 -11.46 -35.88
C GLN A 332 19.10 -10.76 -34.50
N GLU A 333 19.44 -9.47 -34.60
CA GLU A 333 19.11 -8.29 -33.79
C GLU A 333 19.71 -8.15 -32.38
N THR A 334 20.59 -7.16 -32.27
CA THR A 334 21.13 -6.56 -31.07
C THR A 334 20.02 -5.99 -30.18
N ARG A 335 19.36 -6.85 -29.38
CA ARG A 335 18.64 -6.39 -28.18
C ARG A 335 19.66 -5.78 -27.23
N LYS A 336 19.77 -4.45 -27.25
CA LYS A 336 20.38 -3.69 -26.13
C LYS A 336 19.69 -4.17 -24.86
N ASP A 337 20.46 -4.71 -23.91
CA ASP A 337 19.92 -5.23 -22.67
C ASP A 337 19.20 -4.08 -21.91
N LEU A 338 17.99 -4.35 -21.41
CA LEU A 338 17.17 -3.40 -20.67
C LEU A 338 17.96 -2.82 -19.47
N SER A 339 18.82 -3.65 -18.88
CA SER A 339 19.74 -3.27 -17.79
C SER A 339 20.68 -2.12 -18.20
N TRP A 340 21.25 -2.20 -19.40
CA TRP A 340 22.13 -1.18 -19.97
C TRP A 340 21.35 0.11 -20.25
N MET A 341 20.13 0.03 -20.78
CA MET A 341 19.30 1.23 -21.03
C MET A 341 18.91 1.95 -19.73
N LEU A 342 18.57 1.21 -18.69
CA LEU A 342 18.27 1.78 -17.37
C LEU A 342 19.51 2.40 -16.69
N SER A 343 20.72 1.90 -16.99
CA SER A 343 21.96 2.49 -16.47
C SER A 343 22.28 3.86 -17.09
N GLN A 344 21.85 4.12 -18.32
CA GLN A 344 22.08 5.39 -19.04
C GLN A 344 21.04 6.47 -18.72
N ASN A 345 19.95 6.09 -18.04
CA ASN A 345 18.87 7.00 -17.65
C ASN A 345 19.20 7.63 -16.30
N VAL A 346 19.42 8.94 -16.25
CA VAL A 346 19.66 9.68 -15.00
C VAL A 346 18.32 10.04 -14.37
N GLU A 347 18.13 9.81 -13.07
CA GLU A 347 16.81 9.81 -12.42
C GLU A 347 15.94 11.06 -12.70
N ASN A 348 16.50 12.27 -12.50
CA ASN A 348 15.74 13.51 -12.70
C ASN A 348 15.56 13.86 -14.19
N GLU A 349 16.61 13.69 -15.01
CA GLU A 349 16.57 13.94 -16.46
C GLU A 349 15.61 12.98 -17.15
N GLY A 350 15.67 11.69 -16.81
CA GLY A 350 14.78 10.67 -17.35
C GLY A 350 13.31 10.86 -16.94
N LYS A 351 13.05 11.44 -15.76
CA LYS A 351 11.69 11.82 -15.37
C LYS A 351 11.18 12.98 -16.25
N LEU A 352 12.00 14.01 -16.47
CA LEU A 352 11.65 15.14 -17.33
C LEU A 352 11.40 14.70 -18.77
N GLU A 353 12.30 13.91 -19.34
CA GLU A 353 12.16 13.36 -20.70
C GLU A 353 10.88 12.51 -20.85
N ALA A 354 10.55 11.71 -19.84
CA ALA A 354 9.32 10.92 -19.83
C ALA A 354 8.06 11.79 -19.80
N PHE A 355 8.06 12.90 -19.04
CA PHE A 355 6.96 13.87 -19.00
C PHE A 355 6.81 14.61 -20.33
N ASP A 356 7.90 15.15 -20.87
CA ASP A 356 7.91 15.86 -22.15
C ASP A 356 7.35 14.97 -23.26
N TYR A 357 7.75 13.69 -23.28
CA TYR A 357 7.20 12.73 -24.23
C TYR A 357 5.70 12.51 -24.03
N LEU A 358 5.21 12.27 -22.80
CA LEU A 358 3.78 12.12 -22.56
C LEU A 358 3.00 13.35 -23.02
N LEU A 359 3.49 14.56 -22.74
CA LEU A 359 2.85 15.81 -23.17
C LEU A 359 2.81 15.96 -24.68
N SER A 360 3.85 15.50 -25.38
CA SER A 360 3.87 15.50 -26.85
C SER A 360 2.75 14.63 -27.44
N LEU A 361 2.38 13.53 -26.79
CA LEU A 361 1.24 12.70 -27.22
C LEU A 361 -0.09 13.45 -27.11
N TRP A 362 -0.20 14.38 -26.17
CA TRP A 362 -1.34 15.27 -26.02
C TRP A 362 -1.26 16.53 -26.90
N GLY A 363 -0.28 16.62 -27.82
CA GLY A 363 -0.08 17.77 -28.71
C GLY A 363 0.49 19.01 -28.01
N ILE A 364 1.04 18.86 -26.81
CA ILE A 364 1.62 19.97 -26.04
C ILE A 364 3.13 20.00 -26.25
N ALA A 365 3.61 20.98 -27.02
CA ALA A 365 5.03 21.28 -27.16
C ALA A 365 5.50 22.17 -26.00
N ARG A 366 5.63 21.60 -24.80
CA ARG A 366 6.22 22.26 -23.63
C ARG A 366 7.23 21.36 -22.94
N HIS A 367 8.31 21.97 -22.46
CA HIS A 367 9.30 21.32 -21.62
C HIS A 367 8.98 21.54 -20.15
N VAL A 368 9.05 20.46 -19.37
CA VAL A 368 8.98 20.55 -17.91
C VAL A 368 10.36 20.90 -17.38
N ASN A 369 10.45 22.00 -16.62
CA ASN A 369 11.73 22.47 -16.07
C ASN A 369 12.03 21.91 -14.66
N ASP A 370 11.01 21.41 -13.96
CA ASP A 370 11.12 20.88 -12.60
C ASP A 370 10.42 19.51 -12.49
N PRO A 371 11.17 18.41 -12.26
CA PRO A 371 10.61 17.06 -12.18
C PRO A 371 9.66 16.86 -10.99
N ASN A 372 9.72 17.71 -9.96
CA ASN A 372 8.86 17.64 -8.79
C ASN A 372 7.55 18.42 -8.98
N ARG A 373 7.53 19.39 -9.90
CA ARG A 373 6.35 20.22 -10.19
C ARG A 373 5.72 19.94 -11.55
N ALA A 374 6.20 18.90 -12.24
CA ALA A 374 5.71 18.45 -13.54
C ALA A 374 4.17 18.32 -13.62
N CYS A 375 3.55 17.78 -12.57
CA CYS A 375 2.09 17.60 -12.53
C CYS A 375 1.31 18.89 -12.27
N GLU A 376 1.90 19.85 -11.55
CA GLU A 376 1.27 21.16 -11.32
C GLU A 376 1.35 22.04 -12.57
N SER A 377 2.46 21.98 -13.31
CA SER A 377 2.71 22.85 -14.47
C SER A 377 1.77 22.57 -15.65
N ILE A 378 1.25 21.35 -15.76
CA ILE A 378 0.41 20.90 -16.88
C ILE A 378 -1.09 21.18 -16.69
N GLN A 379 -1.50 21.56 -15.47
CA GLN A 379 -2.91 21.89 -15.16
C GLN A 379 -3.42 23.08 -15.98
N THR A 380 -2.54 24.02 -16.33
CA THR A 380 -2.87 25.16 -17.19
C THR A 380 -3.38 24.76 -18.57
N SER A 381 -3.07 23.54 -19.01
CA SER A 381 -3.53 22.96 -20.28
C SER A 381 -4.71 22.00 -20.11
N ARG A 382 -5.42 22.03 -18.97
CA ARG A 382 -6.51 21.09 -18.59
C ARG A 382 -6.06 19.62 -18.53
N LEU A 383 -4.76 19.38 -18.35
CA LEU A 383 -4.20 18.06 -18.10
C LEU A 383 -3.90 17.87 -16.62
N TYR A 384 -4.08 16.65 -16.14
CA TYR A 384 -3.93 16.26 -14.75
C TYR A 384 -3.09 14.99 -14.67
N CYS A 385 -2.35 14.86 -13.57
CA CYS A 385 -1.68 13.61 -13.23
C CYS A 385 -2.56 12.76 -12.33
N LEU A 386 -2.53 11.45 -12.55
CA LEU A 386 -2.92 10.44 -11.58
C LEU A 386 -1.67 9.63 -11.22
N THR A 387 -1.29 9.63 -9.96
CA THR A 387 -0.15 8.86 -9.44
C THR A 387 -0.67 7.77 -8.52
N GLU A 388 -0.50 6.52 -8.93
CA GLU A 388 -1.04 5.36 -8.22
C GLU A 388 -0.05 4.19 -8.19
N LYS A 389 -0.37 3.18 -7.37
CA LYS A 389 0.24 1.85 -7.43
C LYS A 389 -0.78 0.87 -7.98
N GLY A 390 -0.42 0.09 -8.98
CA GLY A 390 -1.32 -0.88 -9.59
C GLY A 390 -0.58 -1.98 -10.35
N SER A 391 -1.35 -2.83 -11.03
CA SER A 391 -0.86 -3.94 -11.85
C SER A 391 -0.90 -3.62 -13.34
N TRP A 392 -0.34 -4.51 -14.17
CA TRP A 392 -0.50 -4.44 -15.63
C TRP A 392 -1.97 -4.47 -16.07
N GLN A 393 -2.84 -5.16 -15.31
CA GLN A 393 -4.28 -5.17 -15.59
C GLN A 393 -4.91 -3.79 -15.37
N ASN A 394 -4.48 -3.04 -14.34
CA ASN A 394 -4.92 -1.67 -14.12
C ASN A 394 -4.50 -0.77 -15.30
N LEU A 395 -3.26 -0.90 -15.79
CA LEU A 395 -2.79 -0.13 -16.95
C LEU A 395 -3.54 -0.48 -18.25
N ARG A 396 -3.86 -1.77 -18.47
CA ARG A 396 -4.72 -2.21 -19.58
C ARG A 396 -6.13 -1.60 -19.47
N ARG A 397 -6.69 -1.53 -18.25
CA ARG A 397 -8.00 -0.95 -17.99
C ARG A 397 -8.03 0.56 -18.29
N TYR A 398 -7.04 1.30 -17.80
CA TYR A 398 -6.91 2.74 -18.10
C TYR A 398 -6.67 2.99 -19.60
N ASN A 399 -5.99 2.08 -20.30
CA ASN A 399 -5.62 2.20 -21.71
C ASN A 399 -5.02 3.57 -22.03
N ARG A 400 -4.01 3.98 -21.25
CA ARG A 400 -3.29 5.25 -21.40
C ARG A 400 -1.78 5.05 -21.35
N PRO A 401 -1.01 5.77 -22.17
CA PRO A 401 0.43 5.88 -21.96
C PRO A 401 0.73 6.40 -20.56
N VAL A 402 1.67 5.77 -19.88
CA VAL A 402 2.05 6.09 -18.49
C VAL A 402 3.55 6.14 -18.32
N ILE A 403 4.01 6.92 -17.36
CA ILE A 403 5.38 6.85 -16.87
C ILE A 403 5.44 5.74 -15.82
N LEU A 404 6.19 4.68 -16.09
CA LEU A 404 6.54 3.65 -15.12
C LEU A 404 7.73 4.13 -14.31
N LYS A 405 7.65 3.92 -12.99
CA LYS A 405 8.76 4.13 -12.08
C LYS A 405 9.42 2.80 -11.77
N LEU A 406 10.61 2.62 -12.31
CA LEU A 406 11.40 1.39 -12.29
C LEU A 406 12.50 1.49 -11.23
N ALA A 407 12.78 0.40 -10.53
CA ALA A 407 13.89 0.27 -9.58
C ALA A 407 14.95 -0.62 -10.20
N THR A 408 16.19 -0.12 -10.32
CA THR A 408 17.32 -0.93 -10.79
C THR A 408 17.81 -1.89 -9.69
N THR A 409 18.66 -2.85 -10.07
CA THR A 409 19.30 -3.79 -9.13
C THR A 409 20.19 -3.11 -8.08
N SER A 410 20.63 -1.87 -8.33
CA SER A 410 21.36 -1.03 -7.37
C SER A 410 20.45 -0.19 -6.47
N GLY A 411 19.12 -0.31 -6.61
CA GLY A 411 18.12 0.42 -5.81
C GLY A 411 17.85 1.84 -6.31
N THR A 412 18.47 2.26 -7.42
CA THR A 412 18.25 3.60 -8.01
C THR A 412 16.96 3.64 -8.83
N GLN A 413 16.22 4.77 -8.77
CA GLN A 413 14.97 4.91 -9.49
C GLN A 413 15.20 5.41 -10.92
N ARG A 414 14.41 4.88 -11.85
CA ARG A 414 14.46 5.18 -13.28
C ARG A 414 13.04 5.34 -13.81
N TYR A 415 12.89 6.15 -14.85
CA TYR A 415 11.59 6.43 -15.45
C TYR A 415 11.56 5.96 -16.89
N ALA A 416 10.47 5.29 -17.27
CA ALA A 416 10.24 4.81 -18.62
C ALA A 416 8.79 5.10 -19.02
N VAL A 417 8.55 5.53 -20.26
CA VAL A 417 7.17 5.70 -20.75
C VAL A 417 6.70 4.40 -21.39
N LEU A 418 5.59 3.85 -20.91
CA LEU A 418 4.87 2.78 -21.59
C LEU A 418 4.07 3.39 -22.74
N GLN A 419 4.52 3.15 -23.97
CA GLN A 419 3.89 3.67 -25.19
C GLN A 419 2.78 2.76 -25.70
N SER A 420 2.99 1.44 -25.64
CA SER A 420 1.98 0.45 -26.03
C SER A 420 2.08 -0.80 -25.18
N LEU A 421 0.93 -1.47 -25.02
CA LEU A 421 0.81 -2.73 -24.30
C LEU A 421 -0.08 -3.67 -25.13
N ILE A 422 0.50 -4.67 -25.77
CA ILE A 422 -0.20 -5.60 -26.68
C ILE A 422 0.15 -7.02 -26.24
N GLY A 423 -0.85 -7.79 -25.82
CA GLY A 423 -0.60 -9.06 -25.16
C GLY A 423 0.34 -8.84 -23.97
N ASP A 424 1.41 -9.62 -23.89
CA ASP A 424 2.45 -9.51 -22.86
C ASP A 424 3.72 -8.77 -23.34
N GLU A 425 3.60 -7.97 -24.40
CA GLU A 425 4.67 -7.11 -24.89
C GLU A 425 4.39 -5.63 -24.57
N ALA A 426 5.37 -5.00 -23.93
CA ALA A 426 5.39 -3.58 -23.61
C ALA A 426 6.40 -2.86 -24.49
N LYS A 427 5.96 -1.80 -25.18
CA LYS A 427 6.86 -0.87 -25.87
C LYS A 427 7.18 0.27 -24.93
N LEU A 428 8.45 0.36 -24.51
CA LEU A 428 8.94 1.35 -23.58
C LEU A 428 9.81 2.39 -24.28
N LEU A 429 9.70 3.64 -23.84
CA LEU A 429 10.67 4.70 -24.09
C LEU A 429 11.51 4.92 -22.83
N ILE A 430 12.82 4.79 -22.96
CA ILE A 430 13.79 5.06 -21.90
C ILE A 430 14.78 6.08 -22.45
N GLY A 431 14.68 7.31 -21.95
CA GLY A 431 15.30 8.48 -22.57
C GLY A 431 14.84 8.65 -24.02
N LYS A 432 15.77 8.62 -24.98
CA LYS A 432 15.46 8.73 -26.42
C LYS A 432 15.31 7.39 -27.14
N ASN A 433 15.51 6.28 -26.44
CA ASN A 433 15.51 4.95 -27.03
C ASN A 433 14.18 4.24 -26.79
N THR A 434 13.61 3.68 -27.85
CA THR A 434 12.39 2.88 -27.77
C THR A 434 12.72 1.40 -27.87
N GLN A 435 12.14 0.57 -27.01
CA GLN A 435 12.35 -0.87 -27.02
C GLN A 435 11.08 -1.64 -26.68
N THR A 436 10.83 -2.73 -27.39
CA THR A 436 9.78 -3.70 -27.05
C THR A 436 10.37 -4.79 -26.17
N VAL A 437 9.76 -5.00 -25.00
CA VAL A 437 10.17 -6.00 -24.01
C VAL A 437 8.97 -6.79 -23.52
N ALA A 438 9.19 -8.04 -23.13
CA ALA A 438 8.14 -8.85 -22.50
C ALA A 438 7.85 -8.33 -21.08
N LEU A 439 6.60 -8.41 -20.63
CA LEU A 439 6.20 -7.98 -19.28
C LEU A 439 7.00 -8.69 -18.19
N LYS A 440 7.26 -9.99 -18.35
CA LYS A 440 8.08 -10.79 -17.43
C LYS A 440 9.49 -10.21 -17.25
N THR A 441 10.03 -9.53 -18.26
CA THR A 441 11.35 -8.88 -18.19
C THR A 441 11.29 -7.58 -17.38
N LEU A 442 10.12 -6.93 -17.30
CA LEU A 442 9.91 -5.69 -16.55
C LEU A 442 9.47 -5.90 -15.10
N GLU A 443 8.79 -7.00 -14.79
CA GLU A 443 8.31 -7.35 -13.44
C GLU A 443 9.36 -7.21 -12.33
N PRO A 444 10.64 -7.59 -12.51
CA PRO A 444 11.66 -7.39 -11.48
C PRO A 444 11.98 -5.92 -11.18
N TYR A 445 11.74 -5.04 -12.16
CA TYR A 445 12.09 -3.62 -12.08
C TYR A 445 10.88 -2.74 -11.73
N TRP A 446 9.66 -3.16 -12.05
CA TRP A 446 8.46 -2.35 -11.83
C TRP A 446 7.66 -2.81 -10.60
N LEU A 447 7.67 -2.00 -9.54
CA LEU A 447 6.95 -2.26 -8.28
C LEU A 447 5.49 -1.74 -8.29
N GLY A 448 4.93 -1.51 -9.48
CA GLY A 448 3.55 -1.08 -9.66
C GLY A 448 3.31 0.43 -9.63
N GLU A 449 4.31 1.26 -9.33
CA GLU A 449 4.14 2.73 -9.32
C GLU A 449 4.11 3.29 -10.75
N PHE A 450 3.09 4.09 -11.08
CA PHE A 450 3.02 4.77 -12.37
C PHE A 450 2.40 6.17 -12.25
N ILE A 451 2.69 7.01 -13.25
CA ILE A 451 2.09 8.32 -13.43
C ILE A 451 1.36 8.33 -14.76
N LEU A 452 0.06 8.60 -14.72
CA LEU A 452 -0.82 8.75 -15.87
C LEU A 452 -1.14 10.22 -16.09
N VAL A 453 -1.07 10.68 -17.33
CA VAL A 453 -1.56 12.02 -17.71
C VAL A 453 -2.91 11.86 -18.41
N TRP A 454 -3.90 12.64 -17.98
CA TRP A 454 -5.24 12.65 -18.55
C TRP A 454 -5.80 14.05 -18.64
N SER A 455 -6.72 14.29 -19.57
CA SER A 455 -7.44 15.56 -19.66
C SER A 455 -8.71 15.52 -18.81
N SER A 456 -8.95 16.54 -17.98
CA SER A 456 -10.29 16.74 -17.42
C SER A 456 -11.05 17.68 -18.35
N PRO A 457 -12.11 17.22 -19.04
CA PRO A 457 -12.88 18.04 -19.97
C PRO A 457 -13.49 19.29 -19.32
N ALA A 458 -13.70 19.19 -18.01
CA ALA A 458 -14.42 20.11 -17.16
C ALA A 458 -13.53 20.78 -16.10
N GLY A 459 -12.28 20.36 -15.96
CA GLY A 459 -11.39 20.83 -14.89
C GLY A 459 -11.77 20.34 -13.48
N VAL A 460 -12.77 19.47 -13.37
CA VAL A 460 -13.21 18.85 -12.12
C VAL A 460 -12.60 17.46 -11.94
N GLU A 461 -12.46 17.06 -10.68
CA GLU A 461 -12.03 15.71 -10.29
C GLU A 461 -13.21 14.76 -10.06
N GLN A 462 -14.43 15.31 -9.94
CA GLN A 462 -15.65 14.53 -9.69
C GLN A 462 -16.92 15.26 -10.11
N ILE A 463 -17.95 14.52 -10.53
CA ILE A 463 -19.33 15.00 -10.73
C ILE A 463 -20.27 14.09 -9.91
N VAL A 464 -21.14 14.68 -9.08
CA VAL A 464 -21.92 13.95 -8.06
C VAL A 464 -23.43 14.10 -8.32
N PRO A 465 -24.26 13.07 -8.10
CA PRO A 465 -25.71 13.19 -8.21
C PRO A 465 -26.30 14.33 -7.38
N GLY A 466 -27.32 14.99 -7.92
CA GLY A 466 -28.00 16.13 -7.29
C GLY A 466 -27.30 17.48 -7.44
N THR A 467 -26.17 17.56 -8.16
CA THR A 467 -25.52 18.84 -8.49
C THR A 467 -26.11 19.47 -9.74
N TYR A 468 -26.02 20.80 -9.84
CA TYR A 468 -26.35 21.56 -11.04
C TYR A 468 -25.08 22.24 -11.58
N SER A 469 -24.63 21.88 -12.78
CA SER A 469 -23.39 22.46 -13.34
C SER A 469 -23.20 22.21 -14.85
N ASP A 470 -22.30 22.97 -15.50
CA ASP A 470 -21.95 22.75 -16.92
C ASP A 470 -21.28 21.38 -17.16
N GLU A 471 -20.62 20.82 -16.14
CA GLU A 471 -19.99 19.51 -16.19
C GLU A 471 -21.01 18.38 -16.29
N VAL A 472 -22.17 18.55 -15.66
CA VAL A 472 -23.28 17.60 -15.79
C VAL A 472 -23.82 17.61 -17.22
N LEU A 473 -23.93 18.79 -17.83
CA LEU A 473 -24.32 18.91 -19.24
C LEU A 473 -23.30 18.25 -20.16
N TRP A 474 -22.00 18.43 -19.88
CA TRP A 474 -20.92 17.70 -20.58
C TRP A 474 -21.08 16.18 -20.44
N LEU A 475 -21.29 15.68 -19.22
CA LEU A 475 -21.48 14.25 -18.92
C LEU A 475 -22.68 13.67 -19.68
N ARG A 476 -23.81 14.37 -19.66
CA ARG A 476 -25.04 13.96 -20.37
C ARG A 476 -24.80 13.84 -21.86
N ARG A 477 -24.18 14.85 -22.49
CA ARG A 477 -23.79 14.80 -23.92
C ARG A 477 -22.84 13.64 -24.21
N ARG A 478 -21.90 13.36 -23.30
CA ARG A 478 -20.94 12.28 -23.46
C ARG A 478 -21.60 10.90 -23.44
N LEU A 479 -22.53 10.67 -22.51
CA LEU A 479 -23.29 9.43 -22.44
C LEU A 479 -24.28 9.30 -23.61
N ASN A 480 -24.90 10.40 -24.07
CA ASN A 480 -25.79 10.36 -25.25
C ASN A 480 -25.06 9.84 -26.49
N GLY A 481 -23.82 10.31 -26.72
CA GLY A 481 -23.01 9.81 -27.83
C GLY A 481 -22.62 8.34 -27.72
N LEU A 482 -22.62 7.75 -26.52
CA LEU A 482 -22.29 6.33 -26.29
C LEU A 482 -23.51 5.42 -26.41
N ASP A 483 -24.68 5.92 -26.04
CA ASP A 483 -25.93 5.17 -26.08
C ASP A 483 -26.58 5.20 -27.48
N GLU A 484 -25.98 5.88 -28.47
CA GLU A 484 -26.54 6.17 -29.81
C GLU A 484 -27.94 6.82 -29.75
N ARG A 485 -28.23 7.53 -28.65
CA ARG A 485 -29.51 8.21 -28.44
C ARG A 485 -29.43 9.66 -28.88
N ASN A 486 -30.34 10.05 -29.78
CA ASN A 486 -30.60 11.46 -30.15
C ASN A 486 -31.58 12.15 -29.18
N ASP A 487 -31.66 11.68 -27.93
CA ASP A 487 -32.51 12.29 -26.91
C ASP A 487 -31.94 13.67 -26.55
N GLU A 488 -32.36 14.70 -27.29
CA GLU A 488 -32.37 16.08 -26.80
C GLU A 488 -33.26 16.12 -25.55
N PRO A 489 -32.92 16.93 -24.53
CA PRO A 489 -33.67 16.99 -23.30
C PRO A 489 -35.15 17.27 -23.58
N ASP A 490 -36.00 16.31 -23.21
CA ASP A 490 -37.45 16.46 -23.29
C ASP A 490 -37.91 17.62 -22.40
N SER A 491 -38.63 18.56 -23.02
CA SER A 491 -39.43 19.63 -22.42
C SER A 491 -38.72 20.89 -21.89
N ASN A 492 -39.34 22.03 -22.19
CA ASN A 492 -38.93 23.43 -22.02
C ASN A 492 -38.64 23.92 -20.57
N ALA A 493 -38.10 23.08 -19.67
CA ALA A 493 -37.81 23.45 -18.27
C ALA A 493 -36.48 22.94 -17.71
N ASP A 494 -35.80 21.97 -18.34
CA ASP A 494 -34.50 21.45 -17.90
C ASP A 494 -33.43 21.72 -18.95
N ASP A 495 -32.43 22.53 -18.61
CA ASP A 495 -31.30 22.82 -19.49
C ASP A 495 -30.22 21.72 -19.45
N GLY A 496 -30.53 20.58 -18.79
CA GLY A 496 -29.73 19.36 -18.78
C GLY A 496 -28.53 19.42 -17.85
N ARG A 497 -28.38 20.51 -17.09
CA ARG A 497 -27.29 20.73 -16.12
C ARG A 497 -27.56 20.11 -14.76
N TYR A 498 -28.78 19.65 -14.49
CA TYR A 498 -29.09 18.96 -13.24
C TYR A 498 -28.75 17.47 -13.33
N PHE A 499 -28.03 16.98 -12.32
CA PHE A 499 -27.66 15.57 -12.21
C PHE A 499 -28.81 14.80 -11.54
N ASP A 500 -29.85 14.57 -12.33
CA ASP A 500 -31.03 13.82 -11.94
C ASP A 500 -30.78 12.31 -11.75
N ASN A 501 -31.81 11.61 -11.29
CA ASN A 501 -31.73 10.17 -11.07
C ASN A 501 -31.64 9.37 -12.40
N ALA A 502 -32.15 9.90 -13.51
CA ALA A 502 -32.09 9.24 -14.80
C ALA A 502 -30.65 9.20 -15.33
N LEU A 503 -29.93 10.32 -15.26
CA LEU A 503 -28.50 10.42 -15.56
C LEU A 503 -27.69 9.53 -14.62
N LYS A 504 -28.04 9.46 -13.32
CA LYS A 504 -27.37 8.58 -12.36
C LYS A 504 -27.43 7.11 -12.78
N LEU A 505 -28.60 6.62 -13.18
CA LEU A 505 -28.75 5.24 -13.64
C LEU A 505 -27.94 4.95 -14.91
N ARG A 506 -27.81 5.94 -15.82
CA ARG A 506 -26.97 5.82 -17.01
C ARG A 506 -25.48 5.76 -16.65
N VAL A 507 -25.02 6.57 -15.70
CA VAL A 507 -23.66 6.50 -15.16
C VAL A 507 -23.38 5.12 -14.56
N ILE A 508 -24.30 4.59 -13.73
CA ILE A 508 -24.18 3.23 -13.16
C ILE A 508 -24.06 2.18 -14.25
N SER A 509 -24.88 2.26 -15.31
CA SER A 509 -24.82 1.34 -16.45
C SER A 509 -23.46 1.39 -17.15
N PHE A 510 -22.95 2.59 -17.42
CA PHE A 510 -21.62 2.79 -18.00
C PHE A 510 -20.51 2.21 -17.09
N GLN A 511 -20.58 2.47 -15.78
CA GLN A 511 -19.61 1.97 -14.80
C GLN A 511 -19.59 0.44 -14.76
N LYS A 512 -20.75 -0.20 -14.72
CA LYS A 512 -20.87 -1.67 -14.79
C LYS A 512 -20.24 -2.23 -16.06
N GLY A 513 -20.54 -1.62 -17.22
CA GLY A 513 -19.97 -2.05 -18.51
C GLY A 513 -18.45 -1.90 -18.62
N ARG A 514 -17.83 -1.13 -17.72
CA ARG A 514 -16.37 -0.91 -17.66
C ARG A 514 -15.71 -1.54 -16.43
N SER A 515 -16.44 -2.34 -15.65
CA SER A 515 -15.99 -2.91 -14.38
C SER A 515 -15.44 -1.86 -13.41
N LEU A 516 -16.10 -0.70 -13.37
CA LEU A 516 -15.84 0.40 -12.44
C LEU A 516 -16.78 0.29 -11.23
N ARG A 517 -16.50 1.07 -10.19
CA ARG A 517 -17.43 1.28 -9.08
C ARG A 517 -18.75 1.85 -9.61
N ASP A 518 -19.87 1.18 -9.35
CA ASP A 518 -21.18 1.42 -9.97
C ASP A 518 -22.15 2.20 -9.06
N ASP A 519 -21.65 3.24 -8.40
CA ASP A 519 -22.42 4.05 -7.44
C ASP A 519 -23.11 5.28 -8.05
N GLY A 520 -22.90 5.52 -9.35
CA GLY A 520 -23.45 6.65 -10.08
C GLY A 520 -22.72 7.96 -9.83
N VAL A 521 -21.57 7.93 -9.14
CA VAL A 521 -20.70 9.08 -8.95
C VAL A 521 -19.58 9.04 -9.98
N VAL A 522 -19.41 10.14 -10.73
CA VAL A 522 -18.40 10.22 -11.79
C VAL A 522 -17.09 10.72 -11.19
N ASP A 523 -16.25 9.80 -10.72
CA ASP A 523 -14.90 10.07 -10.18
C ASP A 523 -13.81 10.10 -11.28
N ILE A 524 -12.55 10.32 -10.89
CA ILE A 524 -11.40 10.42 -11.82
C ILE A 524 -11.31 9.19 -12.75
N GLU A 525 -11.48 7.99 -12.21
CA GLU A 525 -11.42 6.76 -13.03
C GLU A 525 -12.58 6.74 -14.03
N THR A 526 -13.80 7.04 -13.59
CA THR A 526 -14.97 7.15 -14.47
C THR A 526 -14.76 8.22 -15.56
N LEU A 527 -14.20 9.38 -15.22
CA LEU A 527 -13.87 10.46 -16.17
C LEU A 527 -12.84 10.00 -17.22
N ILE A 528 -11.77 9.31 -16.81
CA ILE A 528 -10.76 8.77 -17.73
C ILE A 528 -11.40 7.75 -18.70
N HIS A 529 -12.29 6.90 -18.21
CA HIS A 529 -13.02 5.94 -19.04
C HIS A 529 -13.99 6.62 -20.01
N LEU A 530 -14.76 7.62 -19.55
CA LEU A 530 -15.65 8.43 -20.39
C LEU A 530 -14.89 9.19 -21.49
N ASN A 531 -13.68 9.69 -21.18
CA ASN A 531 -12.80 10.28 -22.16
C ASN A 531 -12.43 9.29 -23.27
N THR A 532 -12.13 8.04 -22.91
CA THR A 532 -11.75 6.99 -23.88
C THR A 532 -12.91 6.58 -24.79
N ALA A 533 -14.14 6.63 -24.28
CA ALA A 533 -15.25 5.87 -24.84
C ALA A 533 -15.73 6.31 -26.25
N LEU A 534 -15.59 7.59 -26.63
CA LEU A 534 -15.94 8.08 -27.99
C LEU A 534 -14.75 8.17 -28.95
N HIS A 535 -13.64 7.47 -28.70
CA HIS A 535 -12.51 7.35 -29.63
C HIS A 535 -12.09 8.66 -30.31
N SER A 536 -11.96 9.75 -29.54
CA SER A 536 -11.45 11.00 -30.10
C SER A 536 -10.00 10.78 -30.56
N PRO A 537 -9.62 11.13 -31.80
CA PRO A 537 -8.27 10.92 -32.34
C PRO A 537 -7.19 11.68 -31.56
N VAL A 538 -7.59 12.60 -30.68
CA VAL A 538 -6.74 13.44 -29.85
C VAL A 538 -6.30 12.75 -28.54
N ILE A 539 -6.93 11.63 -28.15
CA ILE A 539 -6.66 10.97 -26.87
C ILE A 539 -5.63 9.85 -27.04
N PRO A 540 -4.45 9.93 -26.39
CA PRO A 540 -3.44 8.88 -26.46
C PRO A 540 -3.90 7.59 -25.79
N VAL A 541 -3.71 6.43 -26.44
CA VAL A 541 -4.09 5.11 -25.92
C VAL A 541 -2.95 4.09 -26.09
N LEU A 542 -2.84 3.11 -25.17
CA LEU A 542 -1.84 2.03 -25.25
C LEU A 542 -2.17 1.02 -26.36
N THR A 543 -3.45 0.79 -26.59
CA THR A 543 -3.97 -0.15 -27.59
C THR A 543 -5.08 0.53 -28.36
N LYS A 544 -4.90 0.67 -29.68
CA LYS A 544 -5.99 1.07 -30.58
C LYS A 544 -6.90 -0.15 -30.78
N LEU A 545 -8.17 -0.05 -30.39
CA LEU A 545 -9.15 -1.10 -30.68
C LEU A 545 -9.33 -1.19 -32.20
N LYS A 546 -9.18 -2.38 -32.77
CA LYS A 546 -9.58 -2.63 -34.17
C LYS A 546 -11.10 -2.54 -34.22
N MET A 547 -11.63 -1.66 -35.08
CA MET A 547 -13.05 -1.63 -35.41
C MET A 547 -13.47 -3.04 -35.86
N ARG A 548 -14.46 -3.64 -35.21
CA ARG A 548 -15.28 -4.65 -35.86
C ARG A 548 -16.03 -3.89 -36.94
N ASN A 549 -15.63 -4.05 -38.20
CA ASN A 549 -16.48 -3.67 -39.33
C ASN A 549 -17.75 -4.53 -39.20
N GLY A 550 -18.83 -3.89 -38.76
CA GLY A 550 -20.19 -4.38 -38.92
C GLY A 550 -20.70 -3.98 -40.30
#